data_AF-A0A392UD14-F1
#
_entry.id   AF-A0A392UD14-F1
#
_cell.length_a   1.000
_cell.length_b   1.000
_cell.length_c   1.000
_cell.angle_alpha   90.00
_cell.angle_beta   90.00
_cell.angle_gamma   90.00
#
_symmetry.space_group_name_H-M   'P 1'
#
loop_
_entity.id
_entity.type
_entity.pdbx_description
1 polymer ?
#
loop_
_entity_poly.entity_id
_entity_poly.type
_entity_poly.pdbx_seq_one_letter_code
_entity_poly.pdbx_strand_id
1 'polypeptide(L)' 'MSSKEVKKFLSEQAEVFAMFASLKLESGVKMEELPVVCEFPDVFPGDVS' A
#
# COMPACT_ATOMS: atom_id res chain seq x y z
N MET A 1 11.15 -20.53 5.89
CA MET A 1 11.69 -19.21 5.54
C MET A 1 12.45 -18.64 6.72
N SER A 2 13.62 -18.06 6.46
CA SER A 2 14.43 -17.29 7.40
C SER A 2 13.92 -15.86 7.53
N SER A 3 14.11 -15.22 8.68
CA SER A 3 13.77 -13.80 8.88
C SER A 3 14.41 -12.88 7.84
N LYS A 4 15.59 -13.23 7.30
CA LYS A 4 16.25 -12.48 6.22
C LYS A 4 15.47 -12.58 4.91
N GLU A 5 14.97 -13.78 4.59
CA GLU A 5 14.17 -14.03 3.38
C GLU A 5 12.81 -13.36 3.49
N VAL A 6 12.17 -13.43 4.66
CA VAL A 6 10.90 -12.74 4.93
C VAL A 6 11.08 -11.23 4.77
N LYS A 7 12.15 -10.66 5.35
CA LYS A 7 12.44 -9.22 5.21
C LYS A 7 12.64 -8.80 3.76
N LYS A 8 13.38 -9.59 2.98
CA LYS A 8 13.60 -9.32 1.55
C LYS A 8 12.29 -9.39 0.75
N PHE A 9 11.48 -10.42 1.00
CA PHE A 9 10.18 -10.56 0.34
C PHE A 9 9.24 -9.39 0.65
N LEU A 10 9.19 -8.96 1.92
CA LEU A 10 8.38 -7.81 2.33
C LEU A 10 8.89 -6.51 1.69
N SER A 11 10.20 -6.31 1.54
CA SER A 11 10.72 -5.12 0.87
C SER A 11 10.41 -5.10 -0.62
N GLU A 12 10.50 -6.25 -1.30
CA GLU A 12 10.15 -6.36 -2.73
C GLU A 12 8.66 -6.09 -2.95
N GLN A 13 7.79 -6.61 -2.08
CA GLN A 13 6.35 -6.31 -2.13
C GLN A 13 6.04 -4.84 -1.85
N ALA A 14 6.73 -4.22 -0.89
CA ALA A 14 6.56 -2.81 -0.58
C ALA A 14 6.92 -1.90 -1.76
N GLU A 15 7.97 -2.23 -2.51
CA GLU A 15 8.38 -1.49 -3.70
C GLU A 15 7.35 -1.58 -4.83
N VAL A 16 6.83 -2.79 -5.10
CA VAL A 16 5.75 -2.99 -6.09
C VAL A 16 4.49 -2.23 -5.68
N PHE A 17 4.15 -2.25 -4.40
CA PHE A 17 3.00 -1.54 -3.86
C PHE A 17 3.16 -0.01 -4.01
N ALA A 18 4.34 0.52 -3.72
CA ALA A 18 4.65 1.95 -3.87
C ALA A 18 4.53 2.41 -5.34
N MET A 19 4.98 1.59 -6.30
CA MET A 19 4.83 1.88 -7.73
C MET A 19 3.35 1.92 -8.12
N PHE A 20 2.55 0.94 -7.67
CA PHE A 20 1.12 0.89 -7.98
C PHE A 20 0.32 2.05 -7.34
N ALA A 21 0.63 2.37 -6.09
CA ALA A 21 0.04 3.51 -5.39
C ALA A 21 0.38 4.83 -6.09
N SER A 22 1.64 5.01 -6.56
CA SER A 22 2.05 6.21 -7.30
C SER A 22 1.29 6.36 -8.62
N LEU A 23 1.14 5.26 -9.38
CA LEU A 23 0.36 5.25 -10.63
C LEU A 23 -1.12 5.60 -10.39
N LYS A 24 -1.71 5.10 -9.30
CA LYS A 24 -3.09 5.45 -8.94
C LYS A 24 -3.22 6.88 -8.45
N LEU A 25 -2.27 7.38 -7.68
CA LEU A 25 -2.23 8.78 -7.24
C LEU A 25 -2.11 9.75 -8.43
N GLU A 26 -1.26 9.43 -9.42
CA GLU A 26 -1.14 10.21 -10.67
C GLU A 26 -2.46 10.23 -11.46
N SER A 27 -3.26 9.16 -11.40
CA SER A 27 -4.57 9.11 -12.06
C SER A 27 -5.66 9.93 -11.37
N GLY A 28 -5.37 10.57 -10.23
CA GLY A 28 -6.33 11.34 -9.44
C GLY A 28 -7.38 10.47 -8.72
N VAL A 29 -7.11 9.17 -8.60
CA VAL A 29 -7.93 8.25 -7.79
C VAL A 29 -7.80 8.67 -6.33
N LYS A 30 -8.94 8.85 -5.66
CA LYS A 30 -8.97 9.20 -4.25
C LYS A 30 -8.36 8.07 -3.43
N MET A 31 -7.60 8.43 -2.40
CA MET A 31 -6.90 7.45 -1.56
C MET A 31 -7.89 6.47 -0.90
N GLU A 32 -9.10 6.95 -0.59
CA GLU A 32 -10.21 6.16 -0.07
C GLU A 32 -10.67 5.01 -1.00
N GLU A 33 -10.36 5.07 -2.30
CA GLU A 33 -10.76 4.04 -3.29
C GLU A 33 -9.70 2.94 -3.46
N LEU A 34 -8.55 3.06 -2.82
CA LEU A 34 -7.52 2.03 -2.86
C LEU A 34 -7.97 0.80 -2.05
N PRO A 35 -7.91 -0.43 -2.61
CA PRO A 35 -8.38 -1.62 -1.92
C PRO A 35 -7.77 -1.81 -0.53
N VAL A 36 -6.48 -1.50 -0.35
CA VAL A 36 -5.80 -1.59 0.95
C VAL A 36 -6.37 -0.64 2.00
N VAL A 37 -6.85 0.54 1.58
CA VAL A 37 -7.39 1.55 2.47
C VAL A 37 -8.78 1.13 2.93
N CYS A 38 -9.59 0.56 2.03
CA CYS A 38 -10.89 -0.04 2.37
C CYS A 38 -10.76 -1.27 3.29
N GLU A 39 -9.71 -2.08 3.09
CA GLU A 39 -9.49 -3.33 3.83
C GLU A 39 -8.86 -3.08 5.21
N PHE A 40 -8.12 -1.97 5.37
CA PHE A 40 -7.45 -1.59 6.62
C PHE A 40 -7.70 -0.11 7.00
N PRO A 41 -8.96 0.30 7.26
CA PRO A 41 -9.30 1.70 7.51
C PRO A 41 -8.61 2.26 8.78
N ASP A 42 -8.40 1.43 9.80
CA ASP A 42 -7.76 1.83 11.07
C ASP A 42 -6.27 2.20 10.91
N VAL A 43 -5.64 1.80 9.81
CA VAL A 43 -4.23 2.10 9.50
C VAL A 43 -4.09 3.46 8.82
N PHE A 44 -5.17 3.96 8.20
CA PHE A 44 -5.19 5.22 7.43
C PHE A 44 -6.25 6.22 7.94
N PRO A 45 -6.39 6.47 9.26
CA PRO A 45 -7.52 7.19 9.82
C PRO A 45 -7.58 8.69 9.45
N GLY A 46 -6.50 9.26 8.91
CA GLY A 46 -6.46 10.65 8.42
C GLY A 46 -6.68 10.78 6.92
N ASP A 47 -6.64 9.67 6.18
CA ASP A 47 -6.74 9.63 4.73
C ASP A 47 -8.15 9.20 4.26
N VAL A 48 -9.01 8.77 5.19
CA VAL A 48 -10.43 8.49 4.96
C VAL A 48 -11.27 9.47 5.77
N SER A 49 -12.19 10.19 5.12
CA SER A 49 -13.10 11.19 5.74
C SER A 49 -14.54 10.70 5.79
#